data_AF-A0A1T5PA20-F1
#
_entry.id   AF-A0A1T5PA20-F1
#
_cell.length_a   1.000
_cell.length_b   1.000
_cell.length_c   1.000
_cell.angle_alpha   90.00
_cell.angle_beta   90.00
_cell.angle_gamma   90.00
#
_symmetry.space_group_name_H-M   'P 1'
#
loop_
_entity.id
_entity.type
_entity.pdbx_description
1 polymer ?
#
loop_
_entity_poly.entity_id
_entity_poly.type
_entity_poly.pdbx_seq_one_letter_code
_entity_poly.pdbx_strand_id
1 'polypeptide(L)'
;MAAPFRSISLPIHLQLPLGENPAGITTLTNGGYLLNFSARPEVTLLDTSLREVWRKDLQAQTTHYVTCETAVSPDGRLIALSGETAVRITDNNGQLLWQYEHAPWYHFLGSGCFFSADTRYMWFVSPGDQDTLQMLRLSDFTIINNLPLEASQERSYVFHATPDKDKFLIETPAGQDDITLYLVQFSDDKMMLEELTQCNDSVAGNFSPDGKAFVTGPHYEEAIQLFSFPGMEKTAELSQEELFNINDRYKAAEDPDNVNYTVLFINNDTLVAFTRFGRLLLIDRHTFTCFGELLPEGCDIRAYDADGRPTTNPAAIVDYGGDIVTLLLNKQGQLVVTHSAGEIRVYELPEIKAADTAL
;
A
#
# COMPACT_ATOMS: atom_id res chain seq x y z
N MET A 1 -7.55 34.27 -7.43
CA MET A 1 -8.73 33.58 -6.86
C MET A 1 -8.37 32.12 -6.78
N ALA A 2 -8.57 31.46 -5.63
CA ALA A 2 -8.33 30.02 -5.53
C ALA A 2 -9.26 29.27 -6.50
N ALA A 3 -8.76 28.21 -7.14
CA ALA A 3 -9.57 27.38 -8.01
C ALA A 3 -10.73 26.77 -7.21
N PRO A 4 -11.92 26.59 -7.81
CA PRO A 4 -13.05 25.98 -7.12
C PRO A 4 -12.74 24.52 -6.77
N PHE A 5 -13.14 24.10 -5.58
CA PHE A 5 -13.02 22.70 -5.15
C PHE A 5 -13.84 21.79 -6.08
N ARG A 6 -13.19 20.75 -6.63
CA ARG A 6 -13.79 19.85 -7.63
C ARG A 6 -14.22 18.53 -7.01
N SER A 7 -15.45 18.12 -7.26
CA SER A 7 -15.89 16.74 -7.00
C SER A 7 -15.89 15.96 -8.31
N ILE A 8 -15.13 14.86 -8.37
CA ILE A 8 -14.97 14.03 -9.57
C ILE A 8 -15.57 12.65 -9.30
N SER A 9 -16.71 12.36 -9.94
CA SER A 9 -17.33 11.03 -9.85
C SER A 9 -16.49 9.99 -10.58
N LEU A 10 -16.25 8.85 -9.94
CA LEU A 10 -15.59 7.69 -10.54
C LEU A 10 -16.60 6.54 -10.68
N PRO A 11 -17.10 6.25 -11.88
CA PRO A 11 -18.00 5.13 -12.09
C PRO A 11 -17.26 3.80 -11.89
N ILE A 12 -17.96 2.81 -11.33
CA ILE A 12 -17.38 1.46 -11.15
C ILE A 12 -17.04 0.89 -12.53
N HIS A 13 -15.78 0.52 -12.75
CA HIS A 13 -15.36 -0.16 -13.97
C HIS A 13 -15.53 -1.68 -13.85
N LEU A 14 -15.05 -2.26 -12.75
CA LEU A 14 -15.21 -3.68 -12.43
C LEU A 14 -15.58 -3.82 -10.95
N GLN A 15 -16.36 -4.86 -10.64
CA GLN A 15 -16.75 -5.19 -9.26
C GLN A 15 -16.81 -6.71 -9.11
N LEU A 16 -16.29 -7.19 -7.98
CA LEU A 16 -16.36 -8.60 -7.59
C LEU A 16 -16.77 -8.70 -6.11
N PRO A 17 -17.95 -9.26 -5.80
CA PRO A 17 -18.31 -9.62 -4.44
C PRO A 17 -17.53 -10.85 -3.99
N LEU A 18 -16.84 -10.75 -2.85
CA LEU A 18 -16.02 -11.82 -2.27
C LEU A 18 -16.66 -12.44 -1.02
N GLY A 19 -17.57 -11.70 -0.37
CA GLY A 19 -18.24 -12.10 0.88
C GLY A 19 -17.40 -11.85 2.14
N GLU A 20 -16.12 -11.54 1.98
CA GLU A 20 -15.20 -11.05 3.01
C GLU A 20 -14.08 -10.25 2.35
N ASN A 21 -13.42 -9.35 3.09
CA ASN A 21 -12.30 -8.61 2.55
C ASN A 21 -11.04 -9.49 2.46
N PRO A 22 -10.28 -9.42 1.36
CA PRO A 22 -9.00 -10.10 1.28
C PRO A 22 -8.04 -9.52 2.32
N ALA A 23 -7.20 -10.38 2.88
CA ALA A 23 -6.10 -9.98 3.75
C ALA A 23 -4.97 -9.34 2.95
N GLY A 24 -4.76 -9.82 1.72
CA GLY A 24 -3.75 -9.29 0.81
C GLY A 24 -4.26 -9.28 -0.64
N ILE A 25 -3.85 -8.24 -1.38
CA ILE A 25 -4.09 -8.10 -2.81
C ILE A 25 -2.76 -7.84 -3.50
N THR A 26 -2.31 -8.79 -4.32
CA THR A 26 -1.08 -8.64 -5.11
C THR A 26 -1.42 -8.42 -6.57
N THR A 27 -1.04 -7.25 -7.08
CA THR A 27 -1.29 -6.87 -8.48
C THR A 27 -0.25 -7.49 -9.41
N LEU A 28 -0.71 -8.08 -10.52
CA LEU A 28 0.18 -8.71 -11.50
C LEU A 28 0.51 -7.73 -12.64
N THR A 29 1.67 -7.92 -13.29
CA THR A 29 2.10 -7.15 -14.46
C THR A 29 1.09 -7.20 -15.61
N ASN A 30 0.37 -8.32 -15.75
CA ASN A 30 -0.67 -8.49 -16.78
C ASN A 30 -2.02 -7.85 -16.39
N GLY A 31 -2.13 -7.26 -15.20
CA GLY A 31 -3.34 -6.63 -14.68
C GLY A 31 -4.33 -7.56 -13.96
N GLY A 32 -3.96 -8.82 -13.76
CA GLY A 32 -4.67 -9.72 -12.85
C GLY A 32 -4.35 -9.43 -11.38
N TYR A 33 -4.93 -10.26 -10.50
CA TYR A 33 -4.78 -10.15 -9.04
C TYR A 33 -4.57 -11.52 -8.40
N LEU A 34 -3.67 -11.61 -7.41
CA LEU A 34 -3.72 -12.68 -6.41
C LEU A 34 -4.41 -12.16 -5.15
N LEU A 35 -5.32 -12.95 -4.62
CA LEU A 35 -6.03 -12.67 -3.37
C LEU A 35 -5.77 -13.78 -2.37
N ASN A 36 -5.47 -13.41 -1.13
CA ASN A 36 -5.52 -14.31 0.03
C ASN A 36 -6.39 -13.71 1.13
N PHE A 37 -6.86 -14.56 2.04
CA PHE A 37 -7.85 -14.18 3.05
C PHE A 37 -7.41 -14.65 4.44
N SER A 38 -7.78 -13.91 5.49
CA SER A 38 -7.28 -14.20 6.84
C SER A 38 -7.68 -15.57 7.36
N ALA A 39 -8.91 -16.02 7.05
CA ALA A 39 -9.47 -17.26 7.58
C ALA A 39 -9.33 -18.46 6.63
N ARG A 40 -8.76 -18.29 5.43
CA ARG A 40 -8.79 -19.29 4.37
C ARG A 40 -7.38 -19.60 3.87
N PRO A 41 -7.00 -20.88 3.74
CA PRO A 41 -5.67 -21.23 3.25
C PRO A 41 -5.48 -21.01 1.74
N GLU A 42 -6.57 -20.80 1.01
CA GLU A 42 -6.51 -20.67 -0.44
C GLU A 42 -6.05 -19.29 -0.93
N VAL A 43 -5.27 -19.32 -2.01
CA VAL A 43 -5.01 -18.16 -2.87
C VAL A 43 -5.89 -18.25 -4.11
N THR A 44 -6.44 -17.11 -4.53
CA THR A 44 -7.26 -16.99 -5.75
C THR A 44 -6.55 -16.11 -6.77
N LEU A 45 -6.34 -16.61 -7.99
CA LEU A 45 -5.90 -15.82 -9.13
C LEU A 45 -7.10 -15.30 -9.91
N LEU A 46 -7.15 -14.00 -10.12
CA LEU A 46 -8.11 -13.32 -10.99
C LEU A 46 -7.43 -12.80 -12.26
N ASP A 47 -8.17 -12.80 -13.36
CA ASP A 47 -7.78 -12.12 -14.59
C ASP A 47 -8.07 -10.61 -14.53
N THR A 48 -7.79 -9.90 -15.63
CA THR A 48 -8.01 -8.44 -15.76
C THR A 48 -9.49 -8.03 -15.71
N SER A 49 -10.42 -8.97 -15.80
CA SER A 49 -11.87 -8.76 -15.70
C SER A 49 -12.43 -9.24 -14.35
N LEU A 50 -11.56 -9.44 -13.35
CA LEU A 50 -11.89 -10.00 -12.03
C LEU A 50 -12.52 -11.40 -12.08
N ARG A 51 -12.28 -12.17 -13.15
CA ARG A 51 -12.76 -13.56 -13.22
C ARG A 51 -11.74 -14.50 -12.60
N GLU A 52 -12.22 -15.43 -11.80
CA GLU A 52 -11.37 -16.48 -11.24
C GLU A 52 -10.76 -17.33 -12.36
N VAL A 53 -9.43 -17.35 -12.40
CA VAL A 53 -8.64 -18.23 -13.26
C VAL A 53 -8.40 -19.56 -12.54
N TRP A 54 -7.99 -19.48 -11.26
CA TRP A 54 -7.89 -20.64 -10.39
C TRP A 54 -7.94 -20.24 -8.92
N ARG A 55 -8.24 -21.23 -8.07
CA ARG A 55 -8.14 -21.16 -6.61
C ARG A 55 -7.42 -22.40 -6.08
N LYS A 56 -6.44 -22.22 -5.21
CA LYS A 56 -5.58 -23.31 -4.70
C LYS A 56 -5.28 -23.11 -3.24
N ASP A 57 -5.33 -24.19 -2.47
CA ASP A 57 -4.80 -24.22 -1.11
C ASP A 57 -3.27 -24.11 -1.17
N LEU A 58 -2.77 -22.93 -0.81
CA LEU A 58 -1.34 -22.65 -0.67
C LEU A 58 -0.98 -22.39 0.81
N GLN A 59 -1.88 -22.70 1.74
CA GLN A 59 -1.75 -22.37 3.17
C GLN A 59 -1.37 -20.89 3.40
N ALA A 60 -2.10 -19.97 2.77
CA ALA A 60 -1.85 -18.52 2.80
C ALA A 60 -2.78 -17.75 3.77
N GLN A 61 -3.30 -18.44 4.78
CA GLN A 61 -4.13 -17.86 5.83
C GLN A 61 -3.29 -17.08 6.86
N THR A 62 -3.94 -16.19 7.60
CA THR A 62 -3.36 -15.57 8.80
C THR A 62 -3.25 -16.64 9.90
N THR A 63 -2.08 -16.76 10.52
CA THR A 63 -1.85 -17.66 11.66
C THR A 63 -1.26 -16.86 12.82
N HIS A 64 -1.82 -16.99 14.03
CA HIS A 64 -1.43 -16.20 15.22
C HIS A 64 -1.30 -14.69 14.97
N TYR A 65 -2.26 -14.11 14.23
CA TYR A 65 -2.25 -12.68 13.83
C TYR A 65 -1.09 -12.26 12.93
N VAL A 66 -0.37 -13.21 12.33
CA VAL A 66 0.63 -12.98 11.29
C VAL A 66 -0.01 -13.28 9.94
N THR A 67 -0.24 -12.24 9.14
CA THR A 67 -0.79 -12.37 7.79
C THR A 67 0.25 -13.00 6.88
N CYS A 68 -0.17 -13.97 6.05
CA CYS A 68 0.69 -14.49 5.01
C CYS A 68 0.73 -13.49 3.84
N GLU A 69 1.88 -12.84 3.65
CA GLU A 69 2.08 -11.91 2.54
C GLU A 69 2.39 -12.67 1.25
N THR A 70 1.89 -12.16 0.13
CA THR A 70 2.08 -12.80 -1.19
C THR A 70 2.77 -11.87 -2.16
N ALA A 71 3.75 -12.39 -2.91
CA ALA A 71 4.43 -11.65 -3.97
C ALA A 71 4.50 -12.51 -5.25
N VAL A 72 4.53 -11.85 -6.41
CA VAL A 72 4.60 -12.52 -7.72
C VAL A 72 5.82 -12.00 -8.47
N SER A 73 6.56 -12.89 -9.11
CA SER A 73 7.66 -12.47 -9.99
C SER A 73 7.15 -11.61 -11.15
N PRO A 74 7.93 -10.64 -11.66
CA PRO A 74 7.49 -9.80 -12.78
C PRO A 74 7.03 -10.57 -14.03
N ASP A 75 7.59 -11.75 -14.27
CA ASP A 75 7.22 -12.66 -15.36
C ASP A 75 6.00 -13.55 -15.06
N GLY A 76 5.44 -13.47 -13.85
CA GLY A 76 4.24 -14.17 -13.41
C GLY A 76 4.42 -15.68 -13.17
N ARG A 77 5.67 -16.17 -13.16
CA ARG A 77 5.96 -17.61 -13.07
C ARG A 77 6.10 -18.12 -11.65
N LEU A 78 6.52 -17.27 -10.72
CA LEU A 78 6.77 -17.61 -9.32
C LEU A 78 5.82 -16.85 -8.40
N ILE A 79 5.34 -17.54 -7.38
CA ILE A 79 4.55 -16.95 -6.29
C ILE A 79 5.31 -17.22 -4.99
N ALA A 80 5.70 -16.15 -4.31
CA ALA A 80 6.28 -16.22 -2.97
C ALA A 80 5.18 -16.01 -1.91
N LEU A 81 5.28 -16.80 -0.84
CA LEU A 81 4.40 -16.78 0.32
C LEU A 81 5.27 -16.62 1.55
N SER A 82 5.14 -15.51 2.26
CA SER A 82 5.85 -15.26 3.50
C SER A 82 4.86 -15.41 4.65
N GLY A 83 4.97 -16.50 5.41
CA GLY A 83 4.06 -16.83 6.51
C GLY A 83 4.73 -16.72 7.88
N GLU A 84 4.01 -17.14 8.91
CA GLU A 84 4.48 -17.09 10.30
C GLU A 84 5.82 -17.79 10.51
N THR A 85 6.02 -18.98 9.94
CA THR A 85 7.17 -19.86 10.23
C THR A 85 8.04 -20.20 9.02
N ALA A 86 7.65 -19.75 7.83
CA ALA A 86 8.38 -20.08 6.61
C ALA A 86 8.11 -19.10 5.47
N VAL A 87 9.13 -18.95 4.62
CA VAL A 87 8.99 -18.40 3.27
C VAL A 87 8.96 -19.55 2.28
N ARG A 88 8.00 -19.53 1.35
CA ARG A 88 7.81 -20.57 0.34
C ARG A 88 7.72 -19.95 -1.04
N ILE A 89 8.26 -20.65 -2.05
CA ILE A 89 8.11 -20.29 -3.45
C ILE A 89 7.41 -21.44 -4.17
N THR A 90 6.35 -21.10 -4.90
CA THR A 90 5.62 -22.01 -5.77
C THR A 90 5.71 -21.55 -7.22
N ASP A 91 5.51 -22.46 -8.17
CA ASP A 91 5.22 -22.07 -9.55
C ASP A 91 3.79 -21.52 -9.67
N ASN A 92 3.42 -21.01 -10.85
CA ASN A 92 2.04 -20.55 -11.09
C ASN A 92 0.99 -21.67 -11.06
N ASN A 93 1.41 -22.94 -11.04
CA ASN A 93 0.55 -24.09 -10.84
C ASN A 93 0.35 -24.42 -9.35
N GLY A 94 1.03 -23.74 -8.43
CA GLY A 94 0.98 -24.00 -6.99
C GLY A 94 1.89 -25.14 -6.54
N GLN A 95 2.78 -25.64 -7.41
CA GLN A 95 3.78 -26.62 -7.05
C GLN A 95 4.87 -25.95 -6.21
N LEU A 96 5.12 -26.45 -5.00
CA LEU A 96 6.23 -26.01 -4.16
C LEU A 96 7.58 -26.28 -4.85
N LEU A 97 8.37 -25.23 -5.04
CA LEU A 97 9.70 -25.28 -5.63
C LEU A 97 10.79 -25.13 -4.56
N TRP A 98 10.53 -24.31 -3.54
CA TRP A 98 11.49 -24.00 -2.49
C TRP A 98 10.80 -23.57 -1.19
N GLN A 99 11.44 -23.84 -0.06
CA GLN A 99 10.99 -23.47 1.28
C GLN A 99 12.19 -23.13 2.16
N TYR A 100 12.05 -22.09 2.98
CA TYR A 100 12.97 -21.71 4.03
C TYR A 100 12.21 -21.56 5.34
N GLU A 101 12.57 -22.38 6.31
CA GLU A 101 12.00 -22.35 7.66
C GLU A 101 12.77 -21.37 8.54
N HIS A 102 12.03 -20.61 9.35
CA HIS A 102 12.60 -19.67 10.31
C HIS A 102 11.82 -19.75 11.64
N ALA A 103 12.30 -19.02 12.66
CA ALA A 103 11.55 -18.89 13.91
C ALA A 103 10.17 -18.27 13.64
N PRO A 104 9.11 -18.61 14.40
CA PRO A 104 7.82 -17.95 14.24
C PRO A 104 7.92 -16.45 14.47
N TRP A 105 7.25 -15.65 13.65
CA TRP A 105 6.99 -14.23 13.94
C TRP A 105 6.12 -14.06 15.18
N TYR A 106 6.36 -13.03 15.98
CA TYR A 106 5.40 -12.60 16.99
C TYR A 106 4.12 -12.02 16.37
N HIS A 107 3.05 -11.98 17.17
CA HIS A 107 1.73 -11.52 16.73
C HIS A 107 1.81 -10.11 16.10
N PHE A 108 1.05 -9.90 15.03
CA PHE A 108 0.99 -8.65 14.26
C PHE A 108 2.27 -8.24 13.55
N LEU A 109 3.34 -9.04 13.64
CA LEU A 109 4.57 -8.86 12.87
C LEU A 109 4.54 -9.70 11.59
N GLY A 110 5.56 -9.51 10.75
CA GLY A 110 5.72 -10.28 9.53
C GLY A 110 6.59 -9.56 8.51
N SER A 111 6.81 -10.21 7.38
CA SER A 111 7.56 -9.62 6.27
C SER A 111 6.96 -10.04 4.95
N GLY A 112 6.94 -9.15 3.97
CA GLY A 112 6.65 -9.49 2.58
C GLY A 112 7.79 -10.26 1.89
N CYS A 113 7.65 -10.42 0.58
CA CYS A 113 8.74 -10.81 -0.31
C CYS A 113 8.83 -9.80 -1.45
N PHE A 114 10.04 -9.59 -1.98
CA PHE A 114 10.26 -8.68 -3.09
C PHE A 114 11.02 -9.38 -4.21
N PHE A 115 10.49 -9.34 -5.43
CA PHE A 115 11.18 -9.86 -6.61
C PHE A 115 11.90 -8.74 -7.36
N SER A 116 13.13 -9.02 -7.77
CA SER A 116 13.87 -8.16 -8.70
C SER A 116 13.11 -8.02 -10.02
N ALA A 117 13.22 -6.84 -10.66
CA ALA A 117 12.54 -6.55 -11.91
C ALA A 117 12.92 -7.52 -13.05
N ASP A 118 14.14 -8.06 -13.02
CA ASP A 118 14.65 -9.04 -13.99
C ASP A 118 14.44 -10.51 -13.58
N THR A 119 13.76 -10.75 -12.45
CA THR A 119 13.46 -12.10 -11.92
C THR A 119 14.72 -12.94 -11.66
N ARG A 120 15.87 -12.32 -11.34
CA ARG A 120 17.09 -13.07 -10.95
C ARG A 120 17.17 -13.32 -9.46
N TYR A 121 16.62 -12.41 -8.66
CA TYR A 121 16.68 -12.41 -7.21
C TYR A 121 15.31 -12.20 -6.56
N MET A 122 15.21 -12.67 -5.32
CA MET A 122 14.12 -12.36 -4.39
C MET A 122 14.72 -11.95 -3.03
N TRP A 123 14.08 -11.01 -2.36
CA TRP A 123 14.39 -10.61 -0.99
C TRP A 123 13.26 -10.95 -0.04
N PHE A 124 13.61 -11.28 1.20
CA PHE A 124 12.69 -11.49 2.30
C PHE A 124 13.40 -11.24 3.62
N VAL A 125 12.65 -10.97 4.69
CA VAL A 125 13.20 -10.88 6.05
C VAL A 125 12.83 -12.13 6.83
N SER A 126 13.79 -12.72 7.53
CA SER A 126 13.54 -13.78 8.50
C SER A 126 13.75 -13.27 9.93
N PRO A 127 12.88 -13.62 10.89
CA PRO A 127 13.04 -13.23 12.28
C PRO A 127 14.17 -14.03 12.97
N GLY A 128 14.80 -13.45 13.97
CA GLY A 128 15.86 -14.09 14.75
C GLY A 128 16.27 -13.28 15.98
N ASP A 129 17.46 -13.57 16.53
CA ASP A 129 18.08 -12.70 17.55
C ASP A 129 18.28 -11.28 16.99
N GLN A 130 18.53 -11.19 15.68
CA GLN A 130 18.36 -10.00 14.86
C GLN A 130 17.60 -10.43 13.61
N ASP A 131 16.63 -9.62 13.21
CA ASP A 131 15.93 -9.83 11.95
C ASP A 131 16.95 -9.68 10.81
N THR A 132 16.83 -10.50 9.77
CA THR A 132 17.85 -10.57 8.71
C THR A 132 17.21 -10.44 7.35
N LEU A 133 17.62 -9.42 6.58
CA LEU A 133 17.30 -9.30 5.16
C LEU A 133 18.14 -10.30 4.37
N GLN A 134 17.48 -11.20 3.66
CA GLN A 134 18.13 -12.24 2.86
C GLN A 134 17.93 -11.98 1.37
N MET A 135 18.95 -12.33 0.57
CA MET A 135 18.90 -12.28 -0.89
C MET A 135 19.01 -13.69 -1.46
N LEU A 136 17.95 -14.15 -2.10
CA LEU A 136 17.83 -15.45 -2.75
C LEU A 136 18.07 -15.30 -4.25
N ARG A 137 18.98 -16.11 -4.81
CA ARG A 137 19.14 -16.25 -6.25
C ARG A 137 18.15 -17.28 -6.79
N LEU A 138 17.33 -16.88 -7.77
CA LEU A 138 16.21 -17.69 -8.23
C LEU A 138 16.59 -18.80 -9.21
N SER A 139 17.79 -18.76 -9.80
CA SER A 139 18.24 -19.82 -10.72
C SER A 139 18.51 -21.16 -10.02
N ASP A 140 18.87 -21.12 -8.73
CA ASP A 140 19.26 -22.28 -7.95
C ASP A 140 18.74 -22.27 -6.50
N PHE A 141 17.93 -21.27 -6.15
CA PHE A 141 17.38 -21.04 -4.82
C PHE A 141 18.43 -21.01 -3.70
N THR A 142 19.61 -20.47 -4.00
CA THR A 142 20.66 -20.25 -2.99
C THR A 142 20.54 -18.87 -2.37
N ILE A 143 20.59 -18.80 -1.04
CA ILE A 143 20.75 -17.52 -0.33
C ILE A 143 22.20 -17.10 -0.50
N ILE A 144 22.42 -15.98 -1.17
CA ILE A 144 23.75 -15.49 -1.55
C ILE A 144 24.21 -14.29 -0.73
N ASN A 145 23.30 -13.66 0.01
CA ASN A 145 23.61 -12.55 0.88
C ASN A 145 22.64 -12.51 2.07
N ASN A 146 23.15 -12.05 3.21
CA ASN A 146 22.42 -11.85 4.47
C ASN A 146 22.89 -10.54 5.07
N LEU A 147 21.94 -9.68 5.41
CA LEU A 147 22.22 -8.40 6.05
C LEU A 147 21.41 -8.32 7.35
N PRO A 148 22.06 -8.26 8.52
CA PRO A 148 21.35 -8.08 9.78
C PRO A 148 20.68 -6.71 9.81
N LEU A 149 19.47 -6.68 10.32
CA LEU A 149 18.69 -5.48 10.61
C LEU A 149 18.83 -5.16 12.10
N GLU A 150 18.56 -3.91 12.49
CA GLU A 150 18.75 -3.50 13.89
C GLU A 150 17.69 -4.09 14.83
N ALA A 151 16.49 -4.36 14.31
CA ALA A 151 15.38 -4.87 15.09
C ALA A 151 15.45 -6.40 15.34
N SER A 152 14.75 -6.84 16.38
CA SER A 152 14.68 -8.24 16.82
C SER A 152 13.23 -8.61 17.10
N GLN A 153 12.46 -8.92 16.05
CA GLN A 153 11.01 -9.15 16.16
C GLN A 153 10.25 -8.01 16.83
N GLU A 154 10.53 -6.79 16.40
CA GLU A 154 9.85 -5.57 16.87
C GLU A 154 9.15 -4.82 15.72
N ARG A 155 9.33 -5.30 14.48
CA ARG A 155 8.95 -4.62 13.26
C ARG A 155 8.21 -5.56 12.32
N SER A 156 7.25 -5.00 11.58
CA SER A 156 6.83 -5.59 10.31
C SER A 156 7.70 -5.05 9.18
N TYR A 157 7.73 -5.72 8.03
CA TYR A 157 8.59 -5.34 6.91
C TYR A 157 7.82 -5.31 5.59
N VAL A 158 7.64 -4.11 5.04
CA VAL A 158 6.95 -3.87 3.77
C VAL A 158 7.97 -3.43 2.72
N PHE A 159 7.92 -4.05 1.54
CA PHE A 159 8.83 -3.76 0.45
C PHE A 159 8.17 -2.86 -0.59
N HIS A 160 8.87 -1.81 -1.00
CA HIS A 160 8.39 -0.88 -2.02
C HIS A 160 9.35 -0.87 -3.22
N ALA A 161 8.82 -1.18 -4.40
CA ALA A 161 9.59 -1.10 -5.65
C ALA A 161 9.98 0.36 -5.93
N THR A 162 11.21 0.58 -6.41
CA THR A 162 11.61 1.89 -6.94
C THR A 162 11.70 1.87 -8.47
N PRO A 163 11.73 3.04 -9.14
CA PRO A 163 11.98 3.15 -10.58
C PRO A 163 13.38 2.68 -11.00
N ASP A 164 14.33 2.63 -10.07
CA ASP A 164 15.65 2.08 -10.29
C ASP A 164 15.63 0.58 -9.97
N LYS A 165 15.87 -0.25 -10.99
CA LYS A 165 15.80 -1.71 -10.88
C LYS A 165 16.78 -2.30 -9.86
N ASP A 166 17.83 -1.57 -9.50
CA ASP A 166 18.89 -1.98 -8.59
C ASP A 166 18.67 -1.42 -7.16
N LYS A 167 17.48 -0.86 -6.91
CA LYS A 167 17.07 -0.27 -5.63
C LYS A 167 15.62 -0.61 -5.26
N PHE A 168 15.37 -0.78 -3.98
CA PHE A 168 14.02 -0.85 -3.41
C PHE A 168 14.02 -0.24 -2.01
N LEU A 169 12.84 0.07 -1.48
CA LEU A 169 12.70 0.53 -0.10
C LEU A 169 12.17 -0.58 0.79
N ILE A 170 12.56 -0.55 2.06
CA ILE A 170 11.96 -1.36 3.13
C ILE A 170 11.38 -0.38 4.15
N GLU A 171 10.08 -0.44 4.37
CA GLU A 171 9.40 0.25 5.46
C GLU A 171 9.28 -0.71 6.65
N THR A 172 9.61 -0.22 7.85
CA THR A 172 9.64 -1.02 9.07
C THR A 172 8.75 -0.42 10.17
N PRO A 173 7.43 -0.60 10.11
CA PRO A 173 6.54 -0.13 11.18
C PRO A 173 6.74 -0.94 12.46
N ALA A 174 6.84 -0.26 13.62
CA ALA A 174 6.85 -0.87 14.96
C ALA A 174 5.47 -0.72 15.62
N GLY A 175 4.47 -1.41 15.07
CA GLY A 175 3.08 -1.12 15.42
C GLY A 175 2.65 0.20 14.79
N GLN A 176 2.27 1.18 15.62
CA GLN A 176 1.87 2.50 15.14
C GLN A 176 3.12 3.41 14.99
N ASP A 177 3.95 3.54 16.02
CA ASP A 177 5.00 4.57 16.05
C ASP A 177 6.34 4.18 15.40
N ASP A 178 7.22 5.17 15.24
CA ASP A 178 8.64 5.06 14.91
C ASP A 178 8.93 4.42 13.55
N ILE A 179 8.08 4.63 12.54
CA ILE A 179 8.25 4.01 11.21
C ILE A 179 9.60 4.43 10.59
N THR A 180 10.44 3.45 10.28
CA THR A 180 11.72 3.70 9.60
C THR A 180 11.64 3.26 8.14
N LEU A 181 12.25 4.04 7.26
CA LEU A 181 12.36 3.72 5.84
C LEU A 181 13.82 3.51 5.48
N TYR A 182 14.14 2.37 4.90
CA TYR A 182 15.48 2.06 4.42
C TYR A 182 15.52 2.02 2.90
N LEU A 183 16.59 2.55 2.31
CA LEU A 183 16.97 2.30 0.92
C LEU A 183 17.89 1.10 0.85
N VAL A 184 17.46 0.06 0.15
CA VAL A 184 18.32 -1.05 -0.23
C VAL A 184 18.87 -0.79 -1.62
N GLN A 185 20.19 -0.84 -1.75
CA GLN A 185 20.89 -0.85 -3.04
C GLN A 185 21.56 -2.20 -3.22
N PHE A 186 21.55 -2.72 -4.43
CA PHE A 186 22.24 -3.97 -4.71
C PHE A 186 22.98 -3.94 -6.04
N SER A 187 24.17 -4.54 -6.04
CA SER A 187 25.02 -4.67 -7.22
C SER A 187 26.00 -5.81 -6.99
N ASP A 188 26.28 -6.61 -8.02
CA ASP A 188 27.26 -7.70 -7.96
C ASP A 188 27.08 -8.62 -6.72
N ASP A 189 25.85 -9.07 -6.49
CA ASP A 189 25.46 -9.94 -5.36
C ASP A 189 25.69 -9.33 -3.95
N LYS A 190 25.96 -8.02 -3.88
CA LYS A 190 26.11 -7.28 -2.62
C LYS A 190 24.91 -6.39 -2.36
N MET A 191 24.49 -6.34 -1.10
CA MET A 191 23.48 -5.41 -0.61
C MET A 191 24.12 -4.33 0.24
N MET A 192 23.59 -3.12 0.11
CA MET A 192 23.84 -1.98 1.00
C MET A 192 22.49 -1.51 1.51
N LEU A 193 22.44 -1.12 2.78
CA LEU A 193 21.25 -0.59 3.44
C LEU A 193 21.59 0.78 4.00
N GLU A 194 20.74 1.74 3.69
CA GLU A 194 20.83 3.12 4.16
C GLU A 194 19.51 3.50 4.81
N GLU A 195 19.56 3.99 6.05
CA GLU A 195 18.38 4.57 6.71
C GLU A 195 18.09 5.95 6.12
N LEU A 196 16.84 6.16 5.67
CA LEU A 196 16.35 7.43 5.17
C LEU A 196 15.78 8.25 6.33
N THR A 197 16.65 8.74 7.21
CA THR A 197 16.28 9.51 8.43
C THR A 197 15.36 10.71 8.18
N GLN A 198 15.38 11.26 6.97
CA GLN A 198 14.49 12.34 6.53
C GLN A 198 13.03 11.90 6.30
N CYS A 199 12.76 10.60 6.29
CA CYS A 199 11.44 9.98 6.15
C CYS A 199 10.98 9.30 7.45
N ASN A 200 11.64 9.58 8.59
CA ASN A 200 11.30 8.94 9.86
C ASN A 200 9.86 9.29 10.28
N ASP A 201 9.19 8.28 10.83
CA ASP A 201 7.80 8.30 11.27
C ASP A 201 6.80 8.71 10.16
N SER A 202 7.08 8.25 8.93
CA SER A 202 6.20 8.46 7.78
C SER A 202 5.93 7.14 7.07
N VAL A 203 4.71 6.98 6.57
CA VAL A 203 4.28 5.79 5.83
C VAL A 203 4.60 5.99 4.35
N ALA A 204 5.24 5.02 3.70
CA ALA A 204 5.58 5.19 2.30
C ALA A 204 4.32 5.08 1.42
N GLY A 205 4.16 6.05 0.51
CA GLY A 205 3.18 6.00 -0.55
C GLY A 205 3.73 5.22 -1.75
N ASN A 206 3.58 5.78 -2.94
CA ASN A 206 4.18 5.24 -4.16
C ASN A 206 5.12 6.25 -4.84
N PHE A 207 5.79 5.79 -5.88
CA PHE A 207 6.58 6.63 -6.78
C PHE A 207 5.70 7.30 -7.84
N SER A 208 6.10 8.50 -8.26
CA SER A 208 5.52 9.15 -9.44
C SER A 208 5.70 8.27 -10.68
N PRO A 209 4.76 8.27 -11.64
CA PRO A 209 4.89 7.47 -12.85
C PRO A 209 6.16 7.74 -13.69
N ASP A 210 6.69 8.96 -13.67
CA ASP A 210 7.96 9.31 -14.32
C ASP A 210 9.21 8.87 -13.54
N GLY A 211 9.01 8.32 -12.34
CA GLY A 211 10.04 7.78 -11.46
C GLY A 211 10.96 8.82 -10.82
N LYS A 212 10.58 10.10 -10.82
CA LYS A 212 11.45 11.19 -10.32
C LYS A 212 11.14 11.61 -8.89
N ALA A 213 10.08 11.09 -8.29
CA ALA A 213 9.68 11.42 -6.94
C ALA A 213 8.94 10.26 -6.27
N PHE A 214 8.84 10.31 -4.95
CA PHE A 214 7.92 9.49 -4.16
C PHE A 214 7.28 10.35 -3.07
N VAL A 215 6.16 9.87 -2.53
CA VAL A 215 5.39 10.56 -1.50
C VAL A 215 5.34 9.70 -0.24
N THR A 216 5.27 10.33 0.92
CA THR A 216 4.94 9.67 2.18
C THR A 216 3.68 10.28 2.77
N GLY A 217 2.89 9.44 3.43
CA GLY A 217 1.76 9.84 4.26
C GLY A 217 2.18 10.03 5.72
N PRO A 218 1.45 10.86 6.48
CA PRO A 218 1.72 11.07 7.90
C PRO A 218 1.23 9.89 8.75
N HIS A 219 1.79 9.74 9.95
CA HIS A 219 1.39 8.74 10.93
C HIS A 219 0.35 9.31 11.95
N TYR A 220 0.44 10.58 12.29
CA TYR A 220 -0.57 11.36 13.00
C TYR A 220 -0.69 12.73 12.34
N GLU A 221 -0.48 13.81 13.09
CA GLU A 221 -0.69 15.19 12.68
C GLU A 221 0.41 15.72 11.72
N GLU A 222 1.38 14.87 11.34
CA GLU A 222 2.45 15.26 10.43
C GLU A 222 1.93 15.62 9.03
N ALA A 223 2.81 16.20 8.24
CA ALA A 223 2.52 16.58 6.87
C ALA A 223 2.60 15.39 5.90
N ILE A 224 1.86 15.48 4.80
CA ILE A 224 2.19 14.73 3.59
C ILE A 224 3.51 15.29 3.05
N GLN A 225 4.47 14.42 2.70
CA GLN A 225 5.79 14.86 2.24
C GLN A 225 6.14 14.30 0.87
N LEU A 226 6.80 15.12 0.05
CA LEU A 226 7.22 14.78 -1.30
C LEU A 226 8.74 14.77 -1.38
N PHE A 227 9.32 13.69 -1.88
CA PHE A 227 10.76 13.52 -2.00
C PHE A 227 11.19 13.33 -3.46
N SER A 228 12.36 13.84 -3.81
CA SER A 228 13.00 13.56 -5.09
C SER A 228 13.56 12.13 -5.13
N PHE A 229 13.63 11.55 -6.32
CA PHE A 229 14.32 10.28 -6.56
C PHE A 229 15.22 10.41 -7.80
N PRO A 230 16.47 9.91 -7.77
CA PRO A 230 17.10 9.11 -6.70
C PRO A 230 17.75 9.94 -5.57
N GLY A 231 17.57 11.27 -5.55
CA GLY A 231 18.24 12.15 -4.58
C GLY A 231 17.79 11.99 -3.12
N MET A 232 16.57 11.49 -2.88
CA MET A 232 15.95 11.34 -1.55
C MET A 232 15.81 12.65 -0.77
N GLU A 233 15.84 13.80 -1.45
CA GLU A 233 15.68 15.11 -0.83
C GLU A 233 14.20 15.48 -0.71
N LYS A 234 13.76 15.99 0.46
CA LYS A 234 12.40 16.53 0.61
C LYS A 234 12.25 17.79 -0.25
N THR A 235 11.21 17.82 -1.08
CA THR A 235 10.94 18.88 -2.07
C THR A 235 9.65 19.66 -1.81
N ALA A 236 8.69 19.08 -1.11
CA ALA A 236 7.47 19.75 -0.67
C ALA A 236 6.88 19.06 0.59
N GLU A 237 6.04 19.79 1.32
CA GLU A 237 5.25 19.28 2.45
C GLU A 237 3.91 20.02 2.52
N LEU A 238 2.85 19.33 2.97
CA LEU A 238 1.48 19.83 3.08
C LEU A 238 0.96 19.38 4.44
N SER A 239 0.77 20.34 5.33
CA SER A 239 0.22 20.05 6.65
C SER A 239 -1.24 19.58 6.54
N GLN A 240 -1.70 18.82 7.53
CA GLN A 240 -3.12 18.44 7.58
C GLN A 240 -4.03 19.67 7.75
N GLU A 241 -3.60 20.68 8.51
CA GLU A 241 -4.34 21.95 8.62
C GLU A 241 -4.58 22.55 7.24
N GLU A 242 -3.57 22.64 6.38
CA GLU A 242 -3.70 23.16 5.02
C GLU A 242 -4.53 22.25 4.10
N LEU A 243 -4.36 20.92 4.22
CA LEU A 243 -5.12 19.92 3.45
C LEU A 243 -6.63 20.06 3.70
N PHE A 244 -7.01 20.25 4.97
CA PHE A 244 -8.41 20.33 5.42
C PHE A 244 -8.95 21.76 5.54
N ASN A 245 -8.16 22.80 5.25
CA ASN A 245 -8.61 24.21 5.15
C ASN A 245 -9.46 24.51 3.90
N ILE A 246 -10.07 23.47 3.34
CA ILE A 246 -11.13 23.55 2.33
C ILE A 246 -12.48 23.70 3.04
N ASN A 247 -13.55 24.04 2.30
CA ASN A 247 -14.89 24.10 2.89
C ASN A 247 -15.37 22.68 3.25
N ASP A 248 -14.92 22.21 4.42
CA ASP A 248 -15.08 20.84 4.81
C ASP A 248 -16.53 20.55 5.18
N ARG A 249 -17.11 19.60 4.46
CA ARG A 249 -18.49 19.15 4.64
C ARG A 249 -18.60 18.17 5.80
N TYR A 250 -17.48 17.62 6.26
CA TYR A 250 -17.41 16.55 7.26
C TYR A 250 -16.78 17.06 8.55
N LYS A 251 -17.49 17.92 9.26
CA LYS A 251 -17.06 18.38 10.59
C LYS A 251 -17.56 17.40 11.64
N ALA A 252 -16.62 16.80 12.35
CA ALA A 252 -16.86 16.02 13.56
C ALA A 252 -16.48 16.86 14.79
N ALA A 253 -17.21 16.69 15.88
CA ALA A 253 -17.04 17.50 17.09
C ALA A 253 -15.89 17.02 17.98
N GLU A 254 -15.58 15.73 17.96
CA GLU A 254 -14.56 15.12 18.83
C GLU A 254 -13.29 14.81 18.04
N ASP A 255 -13.41 14.00 16.99
CA ASP A 255 -12.28 13.54 16.19
C ASP A 255 -12.35 14.10 14.77
N PRO A 256 -11.49 15.06 14.39
CA PRO A 256 -11.49 15.58 13.03
C PRO A 256 -11.04 14.52 12.02
N ASP A 257 -11.41 14.73 10.77
CA ASP A 257 -10.88 13.95 9.65
C ASP A 257 -9.35 14.15 9.59
N ASN A 258 -8.64 13.09 9.21
CA ASN A 258 -7.19 13.09 9.07
C ASN A 258 -6.76 12.12 7.96
N VAL A 259 -5.53 12.24 7.48
CA VAL A 259 -4.98 11.30 6.48
C VAL A 259 -4.77 9.93 7.14
N ASN A 260 -5.34 8.89 6.54
CA ASN A 260 -5.24 7.50 7.00
C ASN A 260 -4.05 6.81 6.32
N TYR A 261 -2.83 7.28 6.61
CA TYR A 261 -1.54 6.71 6.19
C TYR A 261 -1.25 6.66 4.67
N THR A 262 -2.27 6.67 3.82
CA THR A 262 -2.16 6.34 2.40
C THR A 262 -2.22 7.61 1.55
N VAL A 263 -1.10 7.91 0.89
CA VAL A 263 -1.02 8.96 -0.13
C VAL A 263 -0.37 8.37 -1.37
N LEU A 264 -0.97 8.56 -2.54
CA LEU A 264 -0.53 7.94 -3.78
C LEU A 264 -0.50 8.97 -4.92
N PHE A 265 0.56 8.97 -5.72
CA PHE A 265 0.53 9.49 -7.08
C PHE A 265 -0.47 8.69 -7.90
N ILE A 266 -1.49 9.38 -8.41
CA ILE A 266 -2.41 8.83 -9.42
C ILE A 266 -1.96 9.16 -10.84
N ASN A 267 -1.16 10.22 -11.00
CA ASN A 267 -0.42 10.55 -12.23
C ASN A 267 0.79 11.44 -11.86
N ASN A 268 1.48 12.02 -12.85
CA ASN A 268 2.66 12.86 -12.58
C ASN A 268 2.34 14.25 -11.99
N ASP A 269 1.08 14.68 -12.02
CA ASP A 269 0.63 16.02 -11.64
C ASP A 269 -0.30 16.00 -10.42
N THR A 270 -0.74 14.83 -9.96
CA THR A 270 -1.78 14.73 -8.93
C THR A 270 -1.51 13.57 -7.97
N LEU A 271 -1.66 13.87 -6.68
CA LEU A 271 -1.73 12.90 -5.61
C LEU A 271 -3.18 12.69 -5.17
N VAL A 272 -3.47 11.53 -4.61
CA VAL A 272 -4.67 11.25 -3.81
C VAL A 272 -4.27 10.94 -2.38
N ALA A 273 -4.92 11.58 -1.41
CA ALA A 273 -4.81 11.24 0.01
C ALA A 273 -6.09 10.52 0.47
N PHE A 274 -5.94 9.37 1.10
CA PHE A 274 -7.03 8.63 1.72
C PHE A 274 -7.20 9.08 3.16
N THR A 275 -8.42 9.42 3.58
CA THR A 275 -8.68 9.94 4.92
C THR A 275 -9.32 8.90 5.84
N ARG A 276 -9.31 9.15 7.15
CA ARG A 276 -9.97 8.33 8.19
C ARG A 276 -11.43 8.09 7.87
N PHE A 277 -12.14 9.10 7.37
CA PHE A 277 -13.55 8.98 7.00
C PHE A 277 -13.80 8.33 5.63
N GLY A 278 -12.74 7.88 4.96
CA GLY A 278 -12.84 7.20 3.67
C GLY A 278 -12.88 8.13 2.47
N ARG A 279 -12.48 9.39 2.61
CA ARG A 279 -12.42 10.36 1.50
C ARG A 279 -11.17 10.16 0.67
N LEU A 280 -11.24 10.62 -0.57
CA LEU A 280 -10.14 10.59 -1.54
C LEU A 280 -9.82 12.01 -2.00
N LEU A 281 -9.01 12.73 -1.24
CA LEU A 281 -8.67 14.14 -1.51
C LEU A 281 -7.61 14.24 -2.61
N LEU A 282 -7.82 15.17 -3.56
CA LEU A 282 -6.93 15.41 -4.68
C LEU A 282 -6.01 16.59 -4.38
N ILE A 283 -4.70 16.35 -4.51
CA ILE A 283 -3.65 17.35 -4.26
C ILE A 283 -2.91 17.59 -5.58
N ASP A 284 -2.78 18.86 -5.97
CA ASP A 284 -1.98 19.27 -7.11
C ASP A 284 -0.51 19.18 -6.73
N ARG A 285 0.30 18.43 -7.48
CA ARG A 285 1.72 18.25 -7.18
C ARG A 285 2.51 19.56 -7.29
N HIS A 286 2.14 20.45 -8.20
CA HIS A 286 2.92 21.65 -8.52
C HIS A 286 2.73 22.76 -7.48
N THR A 287 1.50 22.93 -7.01
CA THR A 287 1.17 23.91 -5.96
C THR A 287 1.18 23.29 -4.56
N PHE A 288 1.14 21.96 -4.49
CA PHE A 288 0.99 21.17 -3.27
C PHE A 288 -0.25 21.54 -2.44
N THR A 289 -1.35 21.85 -3.13
CA THR A 289 -2.63 22.24 -2.50
C THR A 289 -3.76 21.28 -2.84
N CYS A 290 -4.65 21.06 -1.88
CA CYS A 290 -5.91 20.34 -2.10
C CYS A 290 -6.82 21.11 -3.08
N PHE A 291 -7.24 20.48 -4.17
CA PHE A 291 -8.11 21.12 -5.17
C PHE A 291 -9.42 20.37 -5.42
N GLY A 292 -9.60 19.18 -4.85
CA GLY A 292 -10.80 18.40 -5.08
C GLY A 292 -10.86 17.09 -4.34
N GLU A 293 -11.79 16.25 -4.75
CA GLU A 293 -12.07 14.94 -4.18
C GLU A 293 -12.59 13.99 -5.26
N LEU A 294 -12.15 12.74 -5.20
CA LEU A 294 -12.72 11.63 -5.98
C LEU A 294 -13.92 11.06 -5.22
N LEU A 295 -15.00 10.79 -5.94
CA LEU A 295 -16.22 10.19 -5.42
C LEU A 295 -16.46 8.84 -6.13
N PRO A 296 -15.87 7.75 -5.62
CA PRO A 296 -16.10 6.41 -6.17
C PRO A 296 -17.56 6.00 -6.03
N GLU A 297 -18.16 5.55 -7.14
CA GLU A 297 -19.53 5.08 -7.17
C GLU A 297 -19.72 3.91 -6.18
N GLY A 298 -20.79 4.00 -5.39
CA GLY A 298 -21.14 3.00 -4.39
C GLY A 298 -20.31 3.05 -3.11
N CYS A 299 -19.41 4.02 -2.94
CA CYS A 299 -18.69 4.25 -1.68
C CYS A 299 -19.29 5.46 -0.97
N ASP A 300 -20.02 5.23 0.12
CA ASP A 300 -20.66 6.29 0.88
C ASP A 300 -19.86 6.63 2.15
N ILE A 301 -20.04 7.87 2.62
CA ILE A 301 -19.63 8.32 3.95
C ILE A 301 -20.90 8.53 4.77
N ARG A 302 -20.97 7.86 5.92
CA ARG A 302 -22.12 7.91 6.83
C ARG A 302 -21.72 8.62 8.10
N ALA A 303 -22.57 9.53 8.59
CA ALA A 303 -22.38 10.21 9.86
C ALA A 303 -23.07 9.43 10.99
N TYR A 304 -22.46 9.44 12.17
CA TYR A 304 -22.93 8.72 13.36
C TYR A 304 -23.12 9.66 14.55
N ASP A 305 -24.11 9.35 15.38
CA ASP A 305 -24.34 10.01 16.67
C ASP A 305 -23.54 9.36 17.82
N ALA A 306 -23.63 9.93 19.02
CA ALA A 306 -22.92 9.44 20.21
C ALA A 306 -23.32 8.01 20.64
N ASP A 307 -24.45 7.49 20.15
CA ASP A 307 -24.88 6.10 20.37
C ASP A 307 -24.40 5.17 19.23
N GLY A 308 -23.60 5.67 18.28
CA GLY A 308 -23.13 4.94 17.10
C GLY A 308 -24.22 4.69 16.06
N ARG A 309 -25.34 5.44 16.09
CA ARG A 309 -26.43 5.27 15.12
C ARG A 309 -26.24 6.22 13.94
N PRO A 310 -26.55 5.78 12.71
CA PRO A 310 -26.54 6.68 11.56
C PRO A 310 -27.46 7.89 11.78
N THR A 311 -26.96 9.09 11.50
CA THR A 311 -27.71 10.34 11.68
C THR A 311 -27.48 11.29 10.51
N THR A 312 -28.48 12.12 10.24
CA THR A 312 -28.36 13.25 9.29
C THR A 312 -28.51 14.60 9.98
N ASN A 313 -28.65 14.62 11.31
CA ASN A 313 -28.77 15.85 12.08
C ASN A 313 -27.37 16.39 12.38
N PRO A 314 -26.93 17.52 11.79
CA PRO A 314 -25.57 18.03 11.96
C PRO A 314 -25.20 18.32 13.42
N ALA A 315 -26.17 18.66 14.26
CA ALA A 315 -25.93 18.92 15.69
C ALA A 315 -25.72 17.65 16.53
N ALA A 316 -25.99 16.47 15.96
CA ALA A 316 -25.84 15.18 16.62
C ALA A 316 -24.66 14.37 16.07
N ILE A 317 -23.96 14.84 15.03
CA ILE A 317 -22.84 14.11 14.44
C ILE A 317 -21.63 14.19 15.37
N VAL A 318 -21.11 13.03 15.76
CA VAL A 318 -19.86 12.91 16.52
C VAL A 318 -18.74 12.28 15.70
N ASP A 319 -19.08 11.44 14.73
CA ASP A 319 -18.11 10.68 13.93
C ASP A 319 -18.64 10.39 12.51
N TYR A 320 -17.75 9.97 11.61
CA TYR A 320 -18.07 9.50 10.27
C TYR A 320 -17.37 8.17 9.97
N GLY A 321 -18.00 7.36 9.12
CA GLY A 321 -17.41 6.13 8.61
C GLY A 321 -17.62 6.02 7.10
N GLY A 322 -16.53 5.73 6.39
CA GLY A 322 -16.53 5.47 4.97
C GLY A 322 -16.65 3.98 4.65
N ASP A 323 -17.11 3.66 3.46
CA ASP A 323 -17.21 2.28 2.99
C ASP A 323 -15.90 1.74 2.36
N ILE A 324 -14.88 2.58 2.14
CA ILE A 324 -13.57 2.15 1.61
C ILE A 324 -12.73 1.60 2.78
N VAL A 325 -12.20 0.40 2.62
CA VAL A 325 -11.35 -0.27 3.63
C VAL A 325 -9.86 -0.16 3.26
N THR A 326 -9.53 -0.41 2.00
CA THR A 326 -8.15 -0.32 1.48
C THR A 326 -8.18 0.34 0.12
N LEU A 327 -7.12 1.09 -0.17
CA LEU A 327 -6.90 1.80 -1.42
C LEU A 327 -5.54 1.42 -1.99
N LEU A 328 -5.48 1.04 -3.27
CA LEU A 328 -4.22 0.84 -3.99
C LEU A 328 -4.36 1.22 -5.46
N LEU A 329 -3.22 1.38 -6.13
CA LEU A 329 -3.14 1.50 -7.58
C LEU A 329 -2.57 0.21 -8.17
N ASN A 330 -3.23 -0.32 -9.18
CA ASN A 330 -2.66 -1.44 -9.92
C ASN A 330 -1.61 -0.98 -10.94
N LYS A 331 -0.95 -1.95 -11.59
CA LYS A 331 0.11 -1.67 -12.58
C LYS A 331 -0.40 -0.99 -13.86
N GLN A 332 -1.71 -0.92 -14.05
CA GLN A 332 -2.38 -0.25 -15.17
C GLN A 332 -2.79 1.19 -14.82
N GLY A 333 -2.52 1.64 -13.58
CA GLY A 333 -2.90 2.97 -13.10
C GLY A 333 -4.38 3.10 -12.76
N GLN A 334 -5.08 1.98 -12.55
CA GLN A 334 -6.47 1.97 -12.09
C GLN A 334 -6.51 1.99 -10.56
N LEU A 335 -7.53 2.65 -10.02
CA LEU A 335 -7.80 2.66 -8.59
C LEU A 335 -8.49 1.38 -8.19
N VAL A 336 -7.95 0.65 -7.21
CA VAL A 336 -8.54 -0.57 -6.68
C VAL A 336 -8.87 -0.32 -5.22
N VAL A 337 -10.11 -0.64 -4.84
CA VAL A 337 -10.57 -0.52 -3.46
C VAL A 337 -11.13 -1.84 -2.96
N THR A 338 -10.94 -2.10 -1.67
CA THR A 338 -11.79 -3.04 -0.92
C THR A 338 -12.92 -2.28 -0.25
N HIS A 339 -14.12 -2.83 -0.32
CA HIS A 339 -15.33 -2.24 0.24
C HIS A 339 -15.71 -2.90 1.57
N SER A 340 -16.32 -2.15 2.48
CA SER A 340 -16.84 -2.63 3.79
C SER A 340 -17.79 -3.83 3.67
N ALA A 341 -18.39 -4.03 2.50
CA ALA A 341 -19.28 -5.14 2.17
C ALA A 341 -18.57 -6.41 1.70
N GLY A 342 -17.22 -6.46 1.73
CA GLY A 342 -16.46 -7.62 1.27
C GLY A 342 -16.42 -7.73 -0.25
N GLU A 343 -16.10 -6.62 -0.93
CA GLU A 343 -16.01 -6.54 -2.39
C GLU A 343 -14.69 -5.91 -2.82
N ILE A 344 -14.21 -6.28 -4.00
CA ILE A 344 -13.20 -5.51 -4.72
C ILE A 344 -13.90 -4.69 -5.80
N ARG A 345 -13.54 -3.42 -5.92
CA ARG A 345 -13.97 -2.56 -7.02
C ARG A 345 -12.77 -1.90 -7.67
N VAL A 346 -12.82 -1.80 -8.99
CA VAL A 346 -11.80 -1.15 -9.82
C VAL A 346 -12.44 0.05 -10.50
N TYR A 347 -11.76 1.18 -10.48
CA TYR A 347 -12.18 2.43 -11.12
C TYR A 347 -11.12 2.90 -12.10
N GLU A 348 -11.58 3.37 -13.26
CA GLU A 348 -10.74 4.09 -14.20
C GLU A 348 -10.53 5.52 -13.71
N LEU A 349 -9.29 5.98 -13.73
CA LEU A 349 -8.95 7.35 -13.39
C LEU A 349 -9.06 8.23 -14.64
N PRO A 350 -9.90 9.28 -14.63
CA PRO A 350 -9.94 10.21 -15.75
C PRO A 350 -8.63 11.00 -15.84
N GLU A 351 -8.44 11.75 -16.92
CA GLU A 351 -7.37 12.74 -16.96
C GLU A 351 -7.65 13.82 -15.89
N ILE A 352 -6.93 13.73 -14.79
CA ILE A 352 -7.04 14.64 -13.65
C ILE A 352 -5.83 15.56 -13.69
N LYS A 353 -6.09 16.84 -13.95
CA LYS A 353 -5.15 17.93 -13.77
C LYS A 353 -5.85 19.01 -12.95
N ALA A 354 -5.10 19.71 -12.12
CA ALA A 354 -5.55 21.02 -11.66
C ALA A 354 -5.85 21.88 -12.90
N ALA A 355 -6.90 22.68 -12.84
CA ALA A 355 -7.19 23.57 -13.96
C ALA A 355 -5.95 24.47 -14.15
N ASP A 356 -5.48 24.61 -15.39
CA ASP A 356 -4.42 25.56 -15.72
C ASP A 356 -4.83 26.92 -15.15
N THR A 357 -4.23 27.31 -14.03
CA THR A 357 -4.25 28.67 -13.58
C THR A 357 -3.42 29.41 -14.62
N ALA A 358 -4.09 29.92 -15.65
CA ALA A 358 -3.48 30.85 -16.58
C ALA A 358 -2.85 31.97 -15.75
N LEU A 359 -1.52 31.93 -15.66
CA LEU A 359 -0.67 32.92 -14.99
C LEU A 359 -0.77 34.27 -15.70
#